data_AF-A0A1H3NK10-F1
#
_entry.id   AF-A0A1H3NK10-F1
#
_cell.length_a   1.000
_cell.length_b   1.000
_cell.length_c   1.000
_cell.angle_alpha   90.00
_cell.angle_beta   90.00
_cell.angle_gamma   90.00
#
_symmetry.space_group_name_H-M   'P 1'
#
loop_
_entity.id
_entity.type
_entity.pdbx_description
1 polymer ?
#
loop_
_entity_poly.entity_id
_entity_poly.type
_entity_poly.pdbx_seq_one_letter_code
_entity_poly.pdbx_strand_id
1 'polypeptide(L)'
;MAKLPCQWLYLGGFTFRWGRGDSAIDVLRGDTGPVHENHQLVVSIPVDHSWDDIRDLDQKARAWLHATAAQRAATSWRKSR
;
A
#
# COMPACT_ATOMS: atom_id res chain seq x y z
N MET A 1 -13.28 8.98 -21.47
CA MET A 1 -12.25 8.05 -20.95
C MET A 1 -12.84 7.34 -19.75
N ALA A 2 -13.15 6.06 -19.87
CA ALA A 2 -13.60 5.28 -18.71
C ALA A 2 -12.38 5.13 -17.77
N LYS A 3 -12.42 5.75 -16.59
CA LYS A 3 -11.46 5.44 -15.53
C LYS A 3 -11.67 3.96 -15.20
N LEU A 4 -10.68 3.13 -15.51
CA LEU A 4 -10.65 1.75 -15.04
C LEU A 4 -10.89 1.75 -13.53
N PRO A 5 -11.61 0.76 -12.97
CA PRO A 5 -11.89 0.73 -11.55
C PRO A 5 -10.56 0.66 -10.78
N CYS A 6 -10.29 1.69 -9.98
CA CYS A 6 -9.20 1.67 -9.02
C CYS A 6 -9.46 0.53 -8.04
N GLN A 7 -8.48 -0.33 -7.82
CA GLN A 7 -8.56 -1.40 -6.83
C GLN A 7 -8.01 -0.90 -5.50
N TRP A 8 -8.60 -1.36 -4.40
CA TRP A 8 -8.09 -1.09 -3.06
C TRP A 8 -8.17 -2.31 -2.16
N LEU A 9 -7.22 -2.41 -1.24
CA LEU A 9 -7.13 -3.46 -0.23
C LEU A 9 -6.82 -2.82 1.11
N TYR A 10 -7.65 -3.06 2.13
CA TYR A 10 -7.37 -2.66 3.49
C TYR A 10 -6.70 -3.79 4.27
N LEU A 11 -5.50 -3.56 4.78
CA LEU A 11 -4.73 -4.56 5.51
C LEU A 11 -3.81 -3.91 6.56
N GLY A 12 -3.79 -4.45 7.78
CA GLY A 12 -2.85 -4.04 8.82
C GLY A 12 -2.98 -2.58 9.28
N GLY A 13 -4.14 -1.95 9.10
CA GLY A 13 -4.35 -0.53 9.42
C GLY A 13 -3.97 0.43 8.28
N PHE A 14 -3.74 -0.09 7.07
CA PHE A 14 -3.40 0.69 5.88
C PHE A 14 -4.29 0.31 4.70
N THR A 15 -4.55 1.28 3.83
CA THR A 15 -5.22 1.05 2.55
C THR A 15 -4.18 1.06 1.44
N PHE A 16 -4.13 0.00 0.64
CA PHE A 16 -3.30 -0.12 -0.55
C PHE A 16 -4.17 0.13 -1.77
N ARG A 17 -3.90 1.20 -2.51
CA ARG A 17 -4.68 1.63 -3.67
C ARG A 17 -3.83 1.51 -4.93
N TRP A 18 -4.40 0.89 -5.96
CA TRP A 18 -3.75 0.74 -7.25
C TRP A 18 -4.76 0.92 -8.37
N GLY A 19 -4.53 1.91 -9.24
CA GLY A 19 -5.24 1.99 -10.51
C GLY A 19 -4.71 0.94 -11.48
N ARG A 20 -5.59 0.21 -12.16
CA ARG A 20 -5.13 -0.73 -13.21
C ARG A 20 -4.37 0.05 -14.28
N GLY A 21 -3.09 -0.29 -14.45
CA GLY A 21 -2.17 0.38 -15.37
C GLY A 21 -1.33 1.50 -14.74
N ASP A 22 -1.53 1.80 -13.45
CA ASP A 22 -0.67 2.72 -12.72
C ASP A 22 0.67 2.04 -12.40
N SER A 23 1.75 2.81 -12.46
CA SER A 23 3.11 2.35 -12.15
C SER A 23 3.43 2.33 -10.66
N ALA A 24 2.47 2.68 -9.79
CA ALA A 24 2.65 2.65 -8.34
C ALA A 24 1.38 2.32 -7.57
N ILE A 25 1.56 1.72 -6.39
CA ILE A 25 0.54 1.55 -5.36
C ILE A 25 0.68 2.69 -4.35
N ASP A 26 -0.41 3.39 -4.08
CA ASP A 26 -0.47 4.32 -2.97
C ASP A 26 -0.85 3.58 -1.68
N VAL A 27 -0.04 3.74 -0.64
CA VAL A 27 -0.32 3.23 0.70
C VAL A 27 -0.81 4.37 1.56
N LEU A 28 -2.07 4.32 1.98
CA LEU A 28 -2.68 5.29 2.87
C LEU A 28 -2.80 4.73 4.28
N ARG A 29 -2.70 5.60 5.29
CA ARG A 29 -2.92 5.22 6.69
C ARG A 29 -4.42 5.15 6.97
N GLY A 30 -4.87 4.11 7.65
CA GLY A 30 -6.28 3.92 8.01
C GLY A 30 -7.09 3.28 6.88
N ASP A 31 -8.39 3.12 7.13
CA ASP A 31 -9.36 2.66 6.13
C ASP A 31 -9.91 3.89 5.38
N THR A 32 -9.36 4.13 4.20
CA THR A 32 -9.75 5.28 3.36
C THR A 32 -10.80 4.90 2.31
N GLY A 33 -11.13 3.61 2.19
CA GLY A 33 -12.08 3.12 1.19
C GLY A 33 -11.82 3.64 -0.24
N PRO A 34 -12.86 3.85 -1.06
CA PRO A 34 -12.72 4.37 -2.43
C PRO A 34 -12.47 5.89 -2.53
N VAL A 35 -12.27 6.56 -1.40
CA VAL A 35 -12.19 8.02 -1.35
C VAL A 35 -10.83 8.47 -1.88
N HIS A 36 -10.82 9.42 -2.82
CA HIS A 36 -9.62 9.84 -3.55
C HIS A 36 -8.77 10.89 -2.81
N GLU A 37 -9.01 11.09 -1.52
CA GLU A 37 -8.32 12.13 -0.75
C GLU A 37 -6.94 11.64 -0.29
N ASN A 38 -5.88 12.17 -0.89
CA ASN A 38 -4.49 11.78 -0.61
C ASN A 38 -3.95 12.31 0.73
N HIS A 39 -4.78 12.89 1.60
CA HIS A 39 -4.35 13.47 2.88
C HIS A 39 -3.75 12.44 3.86
N GLN A 40 -3.93 11.14 3.59
CA GLN A 40 -3.42 10.05 4.42
C GLN A 40 -2.33 9.21 3.73
N LEU A 41 -1.78 9.69 2.60
CA LEU A 41 -0.69 8.99 1.89
C LEU A 41 0.54 8.84 2.79
N VAL A 42 0.95 7.59 2.99
CA VAL A 42 2.16 7.20 3.74
C VAL A 42 3.34 7.06 2.78
N VAL A 43 3.13 6.34 1.69
CA VAL A 43 4.17 6.06 0.68
C VAL A 43 3.51 5.62 -0.63
N SER A 44 4.18 5.87 -1.75
CA SER A 44 3.86 5.26 -3.04
C SER A 44 4.93 4.21 -3.38
N ILE A 45 4.51 2.97 -3.59
CA ILE A 45 5.37 1.83 -3.89
C ILE A 45 5.35 1.60 -5.40
N PRO A 46 6.49 1.67 -6.10
CA PRO A 46 6.52 1.36 -7.53
C PRO A 46 6.15 -0.10 -7.77
N VAL A 47 5.33 -0.32 -8.80
CA VAL A 47 4.99 -1.65 -9.31
C VAL A 47 5.63 -1.87 -10.66
N ASP A 48 5.85 -3.14 -10.96
CA ASP A 48 6.37 -3.54 -12.26
C ASP A 48 5.24 -3.50 -13.29
N HIS A 49 5.58 -3.30 -14.57
CA HIS A 49 4.60 -3.21 -15.65
C HIS A 49 3.88 -4.55 -15.92
N SER A 50 4.35 -5.65 -15.33
CA SER A 50 3.78 -7.00 -15.42
C SER A 50 2.60 -7.26 -14.49
N TRP A 51 2.18 -6.25 -13.72
CA TRP A 51 1.07 -6.37 -12.78
C TRP A 51 -0.27 -6.26 -13.51
N ASP A 52 -1.04 -7.35 -13.48
CA ASP A 52 -2.33 -7.46 -14.15
C ASP A 52 -3.51 -7.67 -13.17
N ASP A 53 -3.25 -8.11 -11.93
CA ASP A 53 -4.29 -8.58 -11.01
C ASP A 53 -4.10 -8.18 -9.53
N ILE A 54 -5.21 -8.19 -8.78
CA ILE A 54 -5.32 -7.87 -7.35
C ILE A 54 -4.52 -8.81 -6.45
N ARG A 55 -4.17 -9.99 -6.95
CA ARG A 55 -3.34 -10.97 -6.22
C ARG A 55 -1.93 -10.42 -5.97
N ASP A 56 -1.38 -9.69 -6.93
CA ASP A 56 -0.08 -9.04 -6.79
C ASP A 56 -0.15 -7.91 -5.75
N LEU A 57 -1.27 -7.18 -5.71
CA LEU A 57 -1.55 -6.15 -4.71
C LEU A 57 -1.56 -6.73 -3.29
N ASP A 58 -2.27 -7.84 -3.04
CA ASP A 58 -2.28 -8.50 -1.72
C ASP A 58 -0.89 -9.00 -1.32
N GLN A 59 -0.16 -9.63 -2.25
CA GLN A 59 1.19 -10.14 -1.97
C GLN A 59 2.15 -9.01 -1.60
N LYS A 60 2.13 -7.90 -2.34
CA LYS A 60 2.99 -6.75 -2.08
C LYS A 60 2.57 -6.00 -0.83
N ALA A 61 1.27 -5.88 -0.55
CA ALA A 61 0.76 -5.28 0.67
C ALA A 61 1.26 -6.04 1.90
N ARG A 62 1.17 -7.37 1.89
CA ARG A 62 1.73 -8.22 2.95
C ARG A 62 3.24 -8.05 3.08
N ALA A 63 3.98 -8.12 1.97
CA ALA A 63 5.43 -7.97 1.99
C ALA A 63 5.86 -6.62 2.58
N TRP A 64 5.17 -5.54 2.19
CA TRP A 64 5.40 -4.21 2.75
C TRP A 64 5.10 -4.17 4.25
N LEU A 65 3.94 -4.70 4.69
CA LEU A 65 3.59 -4.74 6.11
C LEU A 65 4.61 -5.52 6.93
N HIS A 66 5.11 -6.66 6.43
CA HIS A 66 6.17 -7.42 7.11
C HIS A 66 7.47 -6.62 7.22
N ALA A 67 7.90 -5.96 6.15
CA ALA A 67 9.09 -5.11 6.16
C ALA A 67 8.93 -3.91 7.12
N THR A 68 7.79 -3.24 7.09
CA THR A 68 7.49 -2.10 7.97
C THR A 68 7.34 -2.52 9.42
N ALA A 69 6.72 -3.67 9.71
CA ALA A 69 6.65 -4.22 11.06
C ALA A 69 8.04 -4.55 11.62
N ALA A 70 8.90 -5.18 10.81
CA ALA A 70 10.30 -5.44 11.18
C ALA A 70 11.08 -4.15 11.44
N GLN A 71 10.89 -3.12 10.61
CA GLN A 71 11.50 -1.80 10.82
C GLN A 71 11.01 -1.14 12.11
N ARG A 72 9.72 -1.23 12.43
CA ARG A 72 9.16 -0.68 13.68
C ARG A 72 9.71 -1.41 14.90
N ALA A 73 9.81 -2.74 14.85
CA ALA A 73 10.40 -3.55 15.91
C ALA A 73 11.90 -3.23 16.11
N ALA A 74 12.66 -3.13 15.03
CA ALA A 74 14.08 -2.75 15.07
C ALA A 74 14.30 -1.34 15.63
N THR A 75 13.40 -0.40 15.31
CA THR A 75 13.44 0.98 15.81
C THR A 75 13.09 1.05 17.29
N SER A 76 12.15 0.23 17.78
CA SER A 76 11.84 0.13 19.22
C SER A 76 13.00 -0.43 20.05
N TRP A 77 13.83 -1.30 19.47
CA TRP A 77 15.00 -1.86 20.17
C TRP A 77 16.14 -0.83 20.29
N ARG A 78 16.26 0.09 19.33
CA ARG A 78 17.32 1.10 19.29
C ARG A 78 17.12 2.27 20.26
N LYS A 79 15.91 2.45 20.78
CA LYS A 79 15.56 3.57 21.68
C LYS A 79 15.72 3.24 23.18
N SER A 80 16.05 1.99 23.52
CA SER A 80 16.21 1.52 24.90
C SER A 80 17.68 1.30 25.30
N ARG A 81 18.63 1.95 24.62
CA ARG A 81 20.06 1.81 24.91
C ARG A 81 20.68 3.16 25.29
#